data_AF-A0A523RVE9-F1
#
_entry.id   AF-A0A523RVE9-F1
#
_cell.length_a   1.000
_cell.length_b   1.000
_cell.length_c   1.000
_cell.angle_alpha   90.00
_cell.angle_beta   90.00
_cell.angle_gamma   90.00
#
_symmetry.space_group_name_H-M   'P 1'
#
loop_
_entity.id
_entity.type
_entity.pdbx_description
1 polymer ?
#
loop_
_entity_poly.entity_id
_entity_poly.type
_entity_poly.pdbx_seq_one_letter_code
_entity_poly.pdbx_strand_id
1 'polypeptide(L)'
;MSIKAHPRLISEIPRCSDRWKKIRNLRSASERSNGTCKSSDLDILESPRIYGLAMASIEASMACITTLLKRVMRFVMGITLNLMRYLKTWDRTYKKKLQTPKISAFLLSVIQRKRSPP
;
A
#
# COMPACT_ATOMS: atom_id res chain seq x y z
N MET A 1 22.21 -9.05 21.61
CA MET A 1 21.58 -8.50 22.82
C MET A 1 21.49 -9.62 23.86
N SER A 2 22.18 -9.50 25.01
CA SER A 2 22.21 -10.55 26.04
C SER A 2 20.99 -10.48 26.97
N ILE A 3 20.32 -11.61 27.18
CA ILE A 3 19.11 -11.77 28.01
C ILE A 3 19.32 -11.31 29.46
N LYS A 4 20.56 -11.40 29.97
CA LYS A 4 20.92 -10.95 31.33
C LYS A 4 20.80 -9.44 31.53
N ALA A 5 20.98 -8.64 30.48
CA ALA A 5 21.01 -7.18 30.60
C ALA A 5 19.61 -6.54 30.68
N HIS A 6 18.57 -7.22 30.19
CA HIS A 6 17.23 -6.65 30.05
C HIS A 6 16.13 -7.68 30.39
N PRO A 7 15.96 -8.06 31.68
CA PRO A 7 15.01 -9.08 32.10
C PRO A 7 13.55 -8.74 31.78
N ARG A 8 13.22 -7.46 31.58
CA ARG A 8 11.89 -6.97 31.18
C ARG A 8 11.48 -7.36 29.75
N LEU A 9 12.41 -7.89 28.94
CA LEU A 9 12.11 -8.44 27.62
C LEU A 9 11.57 -9.88 27.69
N ILE A 10 11.63 -10.52 28.85
CA ILE A 10 10.98 -11.81 29.10
C ILE A 10 9.52 -11.52 29.42
N SER A 11 8.67 -11.51 28.39
CA SER A 11 7.23 -11.65 28.61
C SER A 11 7.00 -13.00 29.29
N GLU A 12 6.37 -13.07 30.46
CA GLU A 12 6.02 -14.36 31.11
C GLU A 12 5.29 -15.30 30.14
N ILE A 13 4.54 -14.69 29.21
CA ILE A 13 3.87 -15.38 28.12
C ILE A 13 4.61 -15.07 26.82
N PRO A 14 5.28 -16.06 26.19
CA PRO A 14 5.99 -15.84 24.94
C PRO A 14 5.05 -15.37 23.83
N ARG A 15 5.46 -14.36 23.04
CA ARG A 15 4.69 -13.87 21.89
C ARG A 15 4.43 -15.01 20.90
N CYS A 16 3.28 -14.99 20.22
CA CYS A 16 2.81 -16.02 19.28
C CYS A 16 2.51 -17.42 19.87
N SER A 17 2.67 -17.64 21.18
CA SER A 17 2.18 -18.86 21.84
C SER A 17 0.65 -18.93 21.86
N ASP A 18 0.07 -20.12 22.05
CA ASP A 18 -1.38 -20.26 22.07
C ASP A 18 -2.03 -19.53 23.25
N ARG A 19 -1.35 -19.50 24.40
CA ARG A 19 -1.76 -18.68 25.55
C ARG A 19 -1.76 -17.20 25.21
N TRP A 20 -0.73 -16.73 24.49
CA TRP A 20 -0.68 -15.35 24.02
C TRP A 20 -1.77 -15.04 22.99
N LYS A 21 -2.04 -15.94 22.03
CA LYS A 21 -3.11 -15.79 21.03
C LYS A 21 -4.48 -15.67 21.69
N LYS A 22 -4.77 -16.50 22.71
CA LYS A 22 -6.01 -16.43 23.49
C LYS A 22 -6.18 -15.05 24.15
N ILE A 23 -5.16 -14.58 24.88
CA ILE A 23 -5.22 -13.27 25.55
C ILE A 23 -5.29 -12.12 24.54
N ARG A 24 -4.59 -12.24 23.40
CA ARG A 24 -4.69 -11.26 22.31
C ARG A 24 -6.11 -11.19 21.75
N ASN A 25 -6.76 -12.32 21.52
CA ASN A 25 -8.10 -12.39 20.94
C ASN A 25 -9.21 -11.88 21.87
N LEU A 26 -8.99 -11.88 23.18
CA LEU A 26 -9.91 -11.27 24.14
C LEU A 26 -9.91 -9.73 24.07
N ARG A 27 -8.89 -9.10 23.48
CA ARG A 27 -8.80 -7.64 23.36
C ARG A 27 -9.62 -7.13 22.18
N SER A 28 -10.13 -5.90 22.33
CA SER A 28 -10.80 -5.18 21.24
C SER A 28 -9.88 -5.05 20.01
N ALA A 29 -10.46 -4.92 18.82
CA ALA A 29 -9.68 -4.74 17.60
C ALA A 29 -8.78 -3.50 17.67
N SER A 30 -9.27 -2.41 18.29
CA SER A 30 -8.52 -1.17 18.49
C SER A 30 -7.28 -1.37 19.39
N GLU A 31 -7.43 -2.03 20.53
CA GLU A 31 -6.31 -2.32 21.44
C GLU A 31 -5.25 -3.23 20.81
N ARG A 32 -5.70 -4.23 20.03
CA ARG A 32 -4.77 -5.11 19.30
C ARG A 32 -3.92 -4.31 18.32
N SER A 33 -4.53 -3.37 17.59
CA SER A 33 -3.83 -2.50 16.65
C SER A 33 -2.91 -1.51 17.38
N ASN A 34 -3.36 -0.88 18.48
CA ASN A 34 -2.54 0.07 19.24
C ASN A 34 -1.32 -0.59 19.90
N GLY A 35 -1.43 -1.88 20.26
CA GLY A 35 -0.30 -2.66 20.79
C GLY A 35 0.75 -3.00 19.72
N THR A 36 0.36 -3.12 18.45
CA THR A 36 1.26 -3.47 17.33
C THR A 36 1.77 -2.25 16.56
N CYS A 37 0.98 -1.19 16.47
CA CYS A 37 1.29 0.04 15.73
C CYS A 37 1.97 1.07 16.62
N LYS A 38 2.83 0.65 17.55
CA LYS A 38 3.67 1.59 18.29
C LYS A 38 4.69 2.16 17.31
N SER A 39 5.01 3.45 17.45
CA SER A 39 5.92 4.16 16.56
C SER A 39 7.30 3.50 16.42
N SER A 40 7.75 2.77 17.44
CA SER A 40 8.99 1.99 17.44
C SER A 40 8.93 0.66 16.67
N ASP A 41 7.73 0.17 16.35
CA ASP A 41 7.49 -1.13 15.70
C ASP A 41 6.99 -0.97 14.24
N LEU A 42 7.02 0.26 13.69
CA LEU A 42 6.60 0.57 12.32
C LEU A 42 7.49 -0.10 11.25
N ASP A 43 8.73 -0.43 11.59
CA ASP A 43 9.69 -1.15 10.73
C ASP A 43 9.17 -2.54 10.29
N ILE A 44 8.20 -3.11 11.02
CA ILE A 44 7.54 -4.37 10.65
C ILE A 44 6.78 -4.22 9.32
N LEU A 45 6.33 -3.01 8.97
CA LEU A 45 5.68 -2.73 7.69
C LEU A 45 6.68 -2.44 6.57
N GLU A 46 7.92 -2.08 6.89
CA GLU A 46 8.97 -1.83 5.90
C GLU A 46 9.50 -3.14 5.31
N SER A 47 9.62 -4.18 6.14
CA SER A 47 10.04 -5.53 5.72
C SER A 47 9.27 -6.63 6.46
N PRO A 48 8.00 -6.88 6.08
CA PRO A 48 7.22 -7.95 6.68
C PRO A 48 7.93 -9.30 6.51
N ARG A 49 8.03 -10.07 7.61
CA ARG A 49 8.56 -11.43 7.52
C ARG A 49 7.51 -12.35 6.93
N ILE A 50 7.73 -12.79 5.70
CA ILE A 50 6.86 -13.71 4.98
C ILE A 50 7.22 -15.15 5.31
N TYR A 51 6.23 -15.95 5.69
CA TYR A 51 6.38 -17.40 5.82
C TYR A 51 5.29 -18.12 5.01
N GLY A 52 5.73 -18.92 4.03
CA GLY A 52 4.86 -19.74 3.20
C GLY A 52 4.18 -18.99 2.04
N LEU A 53 3.65 -19.77 1.10
CA LEU A 53 3.09 -19.26 -0.17
C LEU A 53 1.86 -18.36 0.03
N ALA A 54 1.00 -18.66 1.00
CA ALA A 54 -0.20 -17.88 1.26
C ALA A 54 0.10 -16.46 1.76
N MET A 55 1.13 -16.31 2.61
CA MET A 55 1.52 -14.98 3.09
C MET A 55 2.25 -14.19 2.00
N ALA A 56 3.05 -14.88 1.17
CA ALA A 56 3.73 -14.28 0.02
C ALA A 56 2.75 -13.74 -1.02
N SER A 57 1.66 -14.46 -1.30
CA SER A 57 0.64 -14.00 -2.24
C SER A 57 -0.11 -12.78 -1.74
N ILE A 58 -0.43 -12.72 -0.44
CA ILE A 58 -1.04 -11.55 0.20
C ILE A 58 -0.12 -10.34 0.08
N GLU A 59 1.16 -10.48 0.41
CA GLU A 59 2.11 -9.38 0.27
C GLU A 59 2.24 -8.89 -1.17
N ALA A 60 2.39 -9.80 -2.13
CA ALA A 60 2.47 -9.45 -3.54
C ALA A 60 1.23 -8.67 -4.02
N SER A 61 0.04 -9.07 -3.56
CA SER A 61 -1.21 -8.37 -3.88
C SER A 61 -1.26 -6.97 -3.25
N MET A 62 -0.85 -6.80 -2.00
CA MET A 62 -0.80 -5.51 -1.32
C MET A 62 0.24 -4.57 -1.95
N ALA A 63 1.40 -5.10 -2.34
CA ALA A 63 2.42 -4.35 -3.08
C ALA A 63 1.90 -3.92 -4.46
N CYS A 64 1.18 -4.79 -5.17
CA CYS A 64 0.55 -4.46 -6.44
C CYS A 64 -0.49 -3.33 -6.29
N ILE A 65 -1.40 -3.44 -5.30
CA ILE A 65 -2.43 -2.43 -5.04
C ILE A 65 -1.80 -1.07 -4.71
N THR A 66 -0.83 -1.04 -3.80
CA THR A 66 -0.18 0.22 -3.36
C THR A 66 0.65 0.86 -4.47
N THR A 67 1.37 0.05 -5.28
CA THR A 67 2.12 0.57 -6.43
C THR A 67 1.20 1.11 -7.52
N LEU A 68 0.08 0.44 -7.79
CA LEU A 68 -0.95 0.92 -8.72
C LEU A 68 -1.53 2.26 -8.25
N LEU A 69 -1.94 2.34 -6.98
CA LEU A 69 -2.49 3.58 -6.39
C LEU A 69 -1.49 4.73 -6.50
N LYS A 70 -0.21 4.50 -6.15
CA LYS A 70 0.86 5.50 -6.26
C LYS A 70 1.06 5.96 -7.70
N ARG A 71 1.01 5.05 -8.68
CA ARG A 71 1.14 5.38 -10.10
C ARG A 71 -0.04 6.21 -10.60
N VAL A 72 -1.27 5.83 -10.25
CA VAL A 72 -2.49 6.57 -10.61
C VAL A 72 -2.46 7.98 -10.01
N MET A 73 -2.14 8.11 -8.73
CA MET A 73 -2.06 9.42 -8.07
C MET A 73 -0.99 10.32 -8.71
N ARG A 74 0.20 9.78 -8.98
CA ARG A 74 1.27 10.51 -9.68
C ARG A 74 0.84 10.94 -11.09
N PHE A 75 0.13 10.08 -11.82
CA PHE A 75 -0.40 10.41 -13.14
C PHE A 75 -1.39 11.57 -13.07
N VAL A 76 -2.38 11.49 -12.17
CA VAL A 76 -3.38 12.55 -11.96
C VAL A 76 -2.70 13.87 -11.60
N MET A 77 -1.79 13.86 -10.63
CA MET A 77 -1.02 15.05 -10.25
C MET A 77 -0.18 15.61 -11.39
N GLY A 78 0.47 14.74 -12.17
CA GLY A 78 1.29 15.15 -13.32
C GLY A 78 0.46 15.85 -14.39
N ILE A 79 -0.71 15.29 -14.74
CA ILE A 79 -1.62 15.89 -15.70
C ILE A 79 -2.18 17.21 -15.20
N THR A 80 -2.67 17.27 -13.95
CA THR A 80 -3.28 18.50 -13.41
C THR A 80 -2.28 19.63 -13.34
N LEU A 81 -1.05 19.39 -12.90
CA LEU A 81 0.01 20.40 -12.87
C LEU A 81 0.41 20.86 -14.28
N ASN A 82 0.58 19.94 -15.23
CA ASN A 82 0.92 20.31 -16.61
C ASN A 82 -0.19 21.08 -17.29
N LEU A 83 -1.46 20.71 -17.07
CA LEU A 83 -2.63 21.41 -17.61
C LEU A 83 -2.72 22.83 -17.04
N MET A 84 -2.57 22.98 -15.72
CA MET A 84 -2.61 24.29 -15.07
C MET A 84 -1.50 25.21 -15.58
N ARG A 85 -0.28 24.70 -15.76
CA ARG A 85 0.84 25.45 -16.32
C ARG A 85 0.60 25.83 -17.78
N TYR A 86 0.07 24.90 -18.58
CA TYR A 86 -0.28 25.17 -19.96
C TYR A 86 -1.32 26.29 -20.08
N LEU A 87 -2.39 26.27 -19.27
CA LEU A 87 -3.42 27.31 -19.31
C LEU A 87 -2.89 28.69 -18.89
N LYS A 88 -1.91 28.75 -17.98
CA LYS A 88 -1.29 30.02 -17.55
C LYS A 88 -0.29 30.59 -18.56
N THR A 89 0.49 29.74 -19.21
CA THR A 89 1.66 30.16 -20.02
C THR A 89 1.47 29.99 -21.53
N TRP A 90 0.47 29.21 -21.95
CA TRP A 90 0.22 28.78 -23.34
C TRP A 90 1.43 28.09 -24.02
N ASP A 91 2.40 27.62 -23.24
CA ASP A 91 3.61 27.02 -23.77
C ASP A 91 3.37 25.60 -24.33
N ARG A 92 3.74 25.41 -25.60
CA ARG A 92 3.60 24.16 -26.35
C ARG A 92 4.36 22.99 -25.71
N THR A 93 5.36 23.24 -24.86
CA THR A 93 6.09 22.17 -24.15
C THR A 93 5.18 21.37 -23.20
N TYR A 94 4.31 22.07 -22.44
CA TYR A 94 3.34 21.43 -21.55
C TYR A 94 2.24 20.71 -22.32
N LYS A 95 1.86 21.23 -23.51
CA LYS A 95 0.94 20.55 -24.42
C LYS A 95 1.47 19.20 -24.88
N LYS A 96 2.78 19.07 -25.15
CA LYS A 96 3.39 17.78 -25.49
C LYS A 96 3.35 16.79 -24.31
N LYS A 97 3.58 17.26 -23.08
CA LYS A 97 3.53 16.43 -21.86
C LYS A 97 2.11 15.97 -21.49
N LEU A 98 1.08 16.66 -21.98
CA LEU A 98 -0.32 16.28 -21.83
C LEU A 98 -0.77 15.20 -22.83
N GLN A 99 0.04 14.90 -23.84
CA GLN A 99 -0.26 13.80 -24.76
C GLN A 99 -0.21 12.49 -24.00
N THR A 100 -1.33 11.78 -23.99
CA THR A 100 -1.42 10.46 -23.37
C THR A 100 -0.61 9.45 -24.18
N PRO A 101 0.04 8.47 -23.52
CA PRO A 101 0.70 7.39 -24.24
C PRO A 101 -0.33 6.63 -25.09
N LYS A 102 0.11 6.13 -26.26
CA LYS A 102 -0.74 5.30 -27.12
C LYS A 102 -1.14 4.03 -26.34
N ILE A 103 -2.44 3.88 -26.14
CA ILE A 103 -3.03 2.71 -25.48
C ILE A 103 -3.20 1.61 -26.54
N SER A 104 -2.92 0.35 -26.20
CA SER A 104 -3.13 -0.76 -27.12
C SER A 104 -4.62 -0.93 -27.45
N ALA A 105 -4.93 -1.39 -28.67
CA ALA A 105 -6.31 -1.59 -29.11
C ALA A 105 -7.11 -2.53 -28.19
N PHE A 106 -6.44 -3.52 -27.59
CA PHE A 106 -7.03 -4.42 -26.60
C PHE A 106 -7.49 -3.69 -25.33
N LEU A 107 -6.68 -2.80 -24.77
CA LEU A 107 -7.07 -2.04 -23.58
C LEU A 107 -8.18 -1.04 -23.90
N LEU A 108 -8.15 -0.45 -25.10
CA LEU A 108 -9.22 0.42 -25.59
C LEU A 108 -10.55 -0.32 -25.70
N SER A 109 -10.57 -1.56 -26.22
CA SER A 109 -11.81 -2.34 -26.35
C SER A 109 -12.41 -2.76 -25.00
N VAL A 110 -11.57 -2.98 -23.98
CA VAL A 110 -12.02 -3.23 -22.60
C VAL A 110 -12.67 -1.99 -21.99
N ILE A 111 -12.08 -0.81 -22.20
CA ILE A 111 -12.59 0.47 -21.67
C ILE A 111 -13.87 0.90 -22.41
N GLN A 112 -13.92 0.70 -23.74
CA GLN A 112 -14.98 1.17 -24.62
C GLN A 112 -16.11 0.15 -24.83
N ARG A 113 -16.39 -0.77 -23.89
CA ARG A 113 -17.64 -1.55 -23.94
C ARG A 113 -18.81 -0.55 -23.99
N LYS A 114 -19.32 -0.28 -25.20
CA LYS A 114 -20.48 0.57 -25.45
C LYS A 114 -21.58 0.06 -24.52
N ARG A 115 -21.95 0.85 -23.51
CA ARG A 115 -23.30 0.75 -22.98
C ARG A 115 -24.20 1.10 -24.16
N SER A 116 -24.89 0.12 -24.72
CA SER A 116 -26.05 0.38 -25.55
C SER A 116 -27.00 1.26 -24.73
N PRO A 117 -27.48 2.39 -25.26
CA PRO A 117 -28.51 3.16 -24.58
C PRO A 117 -29.76 2.28 -24.37
N PRO A 118 -30.53 2.52 -23.30
CA PRO A 118 -31.82 1.83 -23.07
C PRO A 118 -32.83 2.16 -24.17
#